data_AF-A0A2T4HJD1-F1
#
_entry.id   AF-A0A2T4HJD1-F1
#
_cell.length_a   1.000
_cell.length_b   1.000
_cell.length_c   1.000
_cell.angle_alpha   90.00
_cell.angle_beta   90.00
_cell.angle_gamma   90.00
#
_symmetry.space_group_name_H-M   'P 1'
#
loop_
_entity.id
_entity.type
_entity.pdbx_description
1 polymer ?
#
loop_
_entity_poly.entity_id
_entity_poly.type
_entity_poly.pdbx_seq_one_letter_code
_entity_poly.pdbx_strand_id
1 'polypeptide(L)'
;MHTQSSAPRPADHSYGIILHHRLAWWLVDFPDLDAMPLRARKLSGRLTPALADWLRSETGDPGVGDDVAALNPESRCWSGEFSTVPSSTETGLFDIDAHPWGSEAGELETRLARTMIDATLHPVPAGFVSVFSALPPENQPVLAIRLSGYTCAVYEVLTARHMPTYRPRSPWRDISGDAVGDSGSDIIGWRNGGEWIAPT
;
A
#
# COMPACT_ATOMS: atom_id res chain seq x y z
N MET A 1 13.72 -19.34 39.92
CA MET A 1 13.37 -19.32 38.48
C MET A 1 11.97 -18.75 38.37
N HIS A 2 11.85 -17.46 38.06
CA HIS A 2 10.55 -16.85 37.77
C HIS A 2 10.44 -16.68 36.27
N THR A 3 9.56 -17.46 35.65
CA THR A 3 9.09 -17.28 34.29
C THR A 3 8.27 -15.99 34.26
N GLN A 4 8.86 -14.91 33.75
CA GLN A 4 8.11 -13.72 33.35
C GLN A 4 7.22 -14.12 32.17
N SER A 5 5.92 -14.22 32.43
CA SER A 5 4.91 -14.18 31.38
C SER A 5 5.00 -12.79 30.73
N SER A 6 5.43 -12.73 29.47
CA SER A 6 5.43 -11.46 28.73
C SER A 6 3.97 -11.03 28.55
N ALA A 7 3.63 -9.83 28.99
CA ALA A 7 2.33 -9.23 28.69
C ALA A 7 2.10 -9.26 27.16
N PRO A 8 0.88 -9.59 26.69
CA PRO A 8 0.56 -9.52 25.27
C PRO A 8 0.83 -8.08 24.79
N ARG A 9 1.62 -7.96 23.73
CA ARG A 9 1.90 -6.66 23.10
C ARG A 9 0.54 -6.07 22.67
N PRO A 10 0.24 -4.80 22.98
CA PRO A 10 -0.98 -4.19 22.46
C PRO A 10 -0.96 -4.29 20.93
N ALA A 11 -2.06 -4.74 20.35
CA ALA A 11 -2.18 -4.86 18.90
C ALA A 11 -1.93 -3.47 18.28
N ASP A 12 -1.07 -3.42 17.25
CA ASP A 12 -0.84 -2.19 16.48
C ASP A 12 -2.17 -1.85 15.79
N HIS A 13 -2.88 -0.87 16.34
CA HIS A 13 -4.11 -0.34 15.76
C HIS A 13 -3.78 0.80 14.79
N SER A 14 -4.32 0.76 13.59
CA SER A 14 -4.08 1.78 12.57
C SER A 14 -5.27 1.95 11.62
N TYR A 15 -5.45 3.16 11.10
CA TYR A 15 -6.20 3.35 9.88
C TYR A 15 -5.41 2.74 8.71
N GLY A 16 -6.11 2.03 7.81
CA GLY A 16 -5.44 1.39 6.70
C GLY A 16 -6.37 1.04 5.55
N ILE A 17 -5.76 0.57 4.47
CA ILE A 17 -6.45 0.02 3.30
C ILE A 17 -6.12 -1.47 3.20
N ILE A 18 -7.17 -2.29 3.21
CA ILE A 18 -7.07 -3.68 2.78
C ILE A 18 -7.31 -3.72 1.27
N LEU A 19 -6.39 -4.36 0.53
CA LEU A 19 -6.60 -4.64 -0.89
C LEU A 19 -6.06 -6.01 -1.31
N HIS A 20 -6.77 -6.63 -2.25
CA HIS A 20 -6.30 -7.83 -2.94
C HIS A 20 -5.50 -7.45 -4.19
N HIS A 21 -4.18 -7.56 -4.11
CA HIS A 21 -3.25 -7.20 -5.19
C HIS A 21 -2.27 -8.34 -5.47
N ARG A 22 -2.07 -8.67 -6.75
CA ARG A 22 -1.17 -9.74 -7.20
C ARG A 22 -1.40 -11.08 -6.47
N LEU A 23 -2.67 -11.49 -6.37
CA LEU A 23 -3.09 -12.76 -5.74
C LEU A 23 -2.75 -12.87 -4.24
N ALA A 24 -2.59 -11.74 -3.56
CA ALA A 24 -2.38 -11.69 -2.13
C ALA A 24 -3.21 -10.57 -1.50
N TRP A 25 -3.59 -10.76 -0.24
CA TRP A 25 -4.17 -9.73 0.60
C TRP A 25 -3.07 -8.92 1.27
N TRP A 26 -3.27 -7.60 1.29
CA TRP A 26 -2.35 -6.65 1.90
C TRP A 26 -3.12 -5.68 2.78
N LEU A 27 -2.49 -5.26 3.89
CA LEU A 27 -2.88 -4.09 4.66
C LEU A 27 -1.81 -3.02 4.47
N VAL A 28 -2.21 -1.81 4.09
CA VAL A 28 -1.32 -0.63 4.05
C VAL A 28 -1.76 0.35 5.11
N ASP A 29 -0.84 0.71 6.02
CA ASP A 29 -1.10 1.58 7.16
C ASP A 29 -0.94 3.04 6.75
N PHE A 30 -1.90 3.88 7.15
CA PHE A 30 -1.90 5.32 6.96
C PHE A 30 -2.01 6.02 8.32
N PRO A 31 -1.30 7.13 8.56
CA PRO A 31 -1.42 7.86 9.82
C PRO A 31 -2.77 8.59 9.93
N ASP A 32 -3.29 9.09 8.81
CA ASP A 32 -4.56 9.81 8.67
C ASP A 32 -5.10 9.62 7.23
N LEU A 33 -6.34 10.07 6.98
CA LEU A 33 -6.91 10.20 5.63
C LEU A 33 -6.04 11.13 4.75
N ASP A 34 -5.94 10.83 3.45
CA ASP A 34 -5.12 11.56 2.46
C ASP A 34 -3.60 11.63 2.78
N ALA A 35 -3.11 10.97 3.82
CA ALA A 35 -1.70 11.02 4.20
C ALA A 35 -0.84 10.01 3.42
N MET A 36 0.48 10.12 3.57
CA MET A 36 1.40 9.14 2.96
C MET A 36 1.35 7.81 3.72
N PRO A 37 1.33 6.66 3.01
CA PRO A 37 1.36 5.35 3.66
C PRO A 37 2.69 5.14 4.39
N LEU A 38 2.63 4.48 5.54
CA LEU A 38 3.79 4.23 6.41
C LEU A 38 4.48 2.91 6.08
N ARG A 39 3.68 1.86 5.83
CA ARG A 39 4.18 0.50 5.57
C ARG A 39 3.09 -0.35 4.93
N ALA A 40 3.51 -1.37 4.18
CA ALA A 40 2.65 -2.44 3.68
C ALA A 40 2.96 -3.76 4.40
N ARG A 41 1.92 -4.49 4.78
CA ARG A 41 1.98 -5.81 5.42
C ARG A 41 1.27 -6.83 4.54
N LYS A 42 1.95 -7.93 4.26
CA LYS A 42 1.31 -9.07 3.59
C LYS A 42 0.47 -9.84 4.60
N LEU A 43 -0.79 -10.07 4.29
CA LEU A 43 -1.71 -10.83 5.14
C LEU A 43 -1.66 -12.31 4.77
N SER A 44 -1.99 -13.17 5.73
CA SER A 44 -2.25 -14.60 5.49
C SER A 44 -3.52 -14.84 4.68
N GLY A 45 -4.40 -13.83 4.63
CA GLY A 45 -5.75 -13.95 4.12
C GLY A 45 -6.74 -14.52 5.13
N ARG A 46 -6.35 -14.67 6.41
CA ARG A 46 -7.19 -15.16 7.50
C ARG A 46 -7.57 -14.08 8.51
N LEU A 47 -8.70 -14.31 9.16
CA LEU A 47 -9.13 -13.63 10.37
C LEU A 47 -8.63 -14.41 11.59
N THR A 48 -8.48 -13.73 12.73
CA THR A 48 -8.31 -14.45 14.00
C THR A 48 -9.60 -15.23 14.34
N PRO A 49 -9.51 -16.34 15.09
CA PRO A 49 -10.69 -17.10 15.50
C PRO A 49 -11.74 -16.24 16.21
N ALA A 50 -11.29 -15.32 17.08
CA ALA A 50 -12.15 -14.40 17.80
C ALA A 50 -12.92 -13.47 16.84
N LEU A 51 -12.25 -12.92 15.83
CA LEU A 51 -12.91 -12.07 14.83
C LEU A 51 -13.86 -12.86 13.93
N ALA A 52 -13.49 -14.07 13.52
CA ALA A 52 -14.36 -14.94 12.73
C ALA A 52 -15.63 -15.34 13.50
N ASP A 53 -15.50 -15.69 14.78
CA ASP A 53 -16.65 -16.02 15.65
C ASP A 53 -17.56 -14.81 15.86
N TRP A 54 -16.97 -13.63 16.06
CA TRP A 54 -17.72 -12.38 16.12
C TRP A 54 -18.47 -12.12 14.80
N LEU A 55 -17.82 -12.29 13.64
CA LEU A 55 -18.43 -12.04 12.33
C LEU A 55 -19.63 -12.98 12.06
N ARG A 56 -19.52 -14.26 12.43
CA ARG A 56 -20.64 -15.23 12.35
C ARG A 56 -21.79 -14.82 13.26
N SER A 57 -21.47 -14.34 14.47
CA SER A 57 -22.50 -13.85 15.40
C SER A 57 -23.20 -12.60 14.87
N GLU A 58 -22.46 -11.67 14.27
CA GLU A 58 -22.99 -10.40 13.77
C GLU A 58 -23.87 -10.61 12.52
N THR A 59 -23.45 -11.49 11.62
CA THR A 59 -24.20 -11.82 10.39
C THR A 59 -25.34 -12.80 10.64
N GLY A 60 -25.30 -13.55 11.74
CA GLY A 60 -26.22 -14.65 12.03
C GLY A 60 -26.01 -15.88 11.14
N ASP A 61 -24.91 -15.94 10.38
CA ASP A 61 -24.58 -17.04 9.47
C ASP A 61 -23.34 -17.82 9.98
N PRO A 62 -23.51 -19.05 10.49
CA PRO A 62 -22.39 -19.88 10.94
C PRO A 62 -21.50 -20.38 9.80
N GLY A 63 -21.97 -20.29 8.55
CA GLY A 63 -21.24 -20.68 7.34
C GLY A 63 -20.21 -19.65 6.87
N VAL A 64 -20.17 -18.45 7.47
CA VAL A 64 -19.20 -17.42 7.12
C VAL A 64 -17.77 -17.92 7.36
N GLY A 65 -16.95 -17.79 6.32
CA GLY A 65 -15.55 -18.17 6.30
C GLY A 65 -14.71 -17.37 7.30
N ASP A 66 -13.52 -17.87 7.58
CA ASP A 66 -12.51 -17.22 8.42
C ASP A 66 -11.46 -16.48 7.58
N ASP A 67 -11.81 -16.09 6.35
CA ASP A 67 -10.92 -15.41 5.43
C ASP A 67 -11.23 -13.91 5.33
N VAL A 68 -10.24 -13.14 4.89
CA VAL A 68 -10.34 -11.68 4.78
C VAL A 68 -11.46 -11.24 3.83
N ALA A 69 -11.79 -12.03 2.81
CA ALA A 69 -12.86 -11.67 1.88
C ALA A 69 -14.24 -11.70 2.54
N ALA A 70 -14.42 -12.49 3.61
CA ALA A 70 -15.66 -12.55 4.37
C ALA A 70 -16.03 -11.21 5.04
N LEU A 71 -15.06 -10.34 5.32
CA LEU A 71 -15.29 -9.02 5.93
C LEU A 71 -15.98 -8.04 4.99
N ASN A 72 -15.73 -8.16 3.68
CA ASN A 72 -16.34 -7.31 2.66
C ASN A 72 -16.42 -8.08 1.33
N PRO A 73 -17.40 -9.00 1.19
CA PRO A 73 -17.43 -9.97 0.08
C PRO A 73 -17.65 -9.32 -1.29
N GLU A 74 -18.24 -8.13 -1.32
CA GLU A 74 -18.55 -7.39 -2.55
C GLU A 74 -17.36 -6.54 -3.04
N SER A 75 -16.32 -6.37 -2.22
CA SER A 75 -15.17 -5.54 -2.56
C SER A 75 -13.85 -6.28 -2.39
N ARG A 76 -12.88 -5.88 -3.19
CA ARG A 76 -11.48 -6.31 -3.09
C ARG A 76 -10.56 -5.21 -2.57
N CYS A 77 -11.10 -4.04 -2.24
CA CYS A 77 -10.37 -2.88 -1.78
C CYS A 77 -11.27 -2.01 -0.89
N TRP A 78 -10.91 -1.83 0.38
CA TRP A 78 -11.67 -0.99 1.30
C TRP A 78 -10.75 -0.41 2.37
N SER A 79 -11.18 0.70 2.97
CA SER A 79 -10.45 1.37 4.04
C SER A 79 -11.15 1.17 5.38
N GLY A 80 -10.42 1.29 6.48
CA GLY A 80 -11.00 1.18 7.81
C GLY A 80 -9.94 1.19 8.90
N GLU A 81 -10.38 0.94 10.12
CA GLU A 81 -9.50 0.75 11.28
C GLU A 81 -9.21 -0.73 11.45
N PHE A 82 -7.93 -1.07 11.60
CA PHE A 82 -7.48 -2.45 11.67
C PHE A 82 -6.49 -2.66 12.78
N SER A 83 -6.51 -3.88 13.31
CA SER A 83 -5.45 -4.41 14.16
C SER A 83 -4.98 -5.72 13.55
N THR A 84 -3.68 -6.00 13.68
CA THR A 84 -3.07 -7.23 13.14
C THR A 84 -2.31 -7.98 14.20
N VAL A 85 -2.30 -9.31 14.07
CA VAL A 85 -1.45 -10.22 14.85
C VAL A 85 -0.60 -11.06 13.91
N PRO A 86 0.63 -11.46 14.30
CA PRO A 86 1.41 -12.40 13.53
C PRO A 86 0.63 -13.69 13.30
N SER A 87 0.64 -14.19 12.06
CA SER A 87 -0.07 -15.42 11.73
C SER A 87 0.54 -16.61 12.46
N SER A 88 -0.33 -17.47 13.00
CA SER A 88 0.10 -18.69 13.69
C SER A 88 0.52 -19.81 12.72
N THR A 89 0.10 -19.74 11.45
CA THR A 89 0.34 -20.77 10.44
C THR A 89 1.47 -20.43 9.47
N GLU A 90 1.72 -19.14 9.23
CA GLU A 90 2.70 -18.70 8.23
C GLU A 90 3.63 -17.61 8.77
N THR A 91 4.93 -17.92 8.80
CA THR A 91 5.94 -16.98 9.33
C THR A 91 6.05 -15.75 8.44
N GLY A 92 5.97 -14.56 9.05
CA GLY A 92 6.09 -13.28 8.36
C GLY A 92 4.80 -12.74 7.76
N LEU A 93 3.68 -13.47 7.89
CA LEU A 93 2.35 -13.00 7.55
C LEU A 93 1.57 -12.58 8.78
N PHE A 94 0.45 -11.89 8.55
CA PHE A 94 -0.41 -11.35 9.60
C PHE A 94 -1.88 -11.74 9.37
N ASP A 95 -2.58 -12.06 10.46
CA ASP A 95 -4.02 -12.26 10.49
C ASP A 95 -4.70 -10.95 10.93
N ILE A 96 -5.93 -10.70 10.47
CA ILE A 96 -6.73 -9.54 10.90
C ILE A 96 -7.45 -9.86 12.21
N ASP A 97 -7.33 -8.97 13.20
CA ASP A 97 -7.82 -9.20 14.57
C ASP A 97 -8.87 -8.18 15.05
N ALA A 98 -9.16 -7.12 14.29
CA ALA A 98 -10.17 -6.13 14.69
C ALA A 98 -11.08 -5.67 13.54
N HIS A 99 -12.21 -5.12 13.98
CA HIS A 99 -13.39 -4.75 13.20
C HIS A 99 -13.09 -3.69 12.13
N PRO A 100 -13.32 -3.98 10.84
CA PRO A 100 -13.34 -2.94 9.83
C PRO A 100 -14.59 -2.09 10.02
N TRP A 101 -14.46 -0.87 10.50
CA TRP A 101 -15.32 0.19 9.98
C TRP A 101 -14.92 0.45 8.53
N GLY A 102 -15.34 -0.48 7.68
CA GLY A 102 -15.07 -0.49 6.26
C GLY A 102 -15.82 0.64 5.59
N SER A 103 -15.10 1.60 5.03
CA SER A 103 -15.66 2.49 4.01
C SER A 103 -14.98 2.21 2.67
N GLU A 104 -15.62 2.62 1.58
CA GLU A 104 -14.97 2.59 0.27
C GLU A 104 -13.63 3.32 0.34
N ALA A 105 -12.59 2.70 -0.19
CA ALA A 105 -11.28 3.34 -0.25
C ALA A 105 -11.30 4.46 -1.30
N GLY A 106 -10.78 5.63 -0.95
CA GLY A 106 -10.61 6.71 -1.91
C GLY A 106 -9.64 6.32 -3.03
N GLU A 107 -9.82 6.94 -4.20
CA GLU A 107 -9.00 6.65 -5.39
C GLU A 107 -7.51 6.95 -5.15
N LEU A 108 -7.21 8.07 -4.48
CA LEU A 108 -5.84 8.50 -4.20
C LEU A 108 -5.14 7.52 -3.25
N GLU A 109 -5.79 7.17 -2.14
CA GLU A 109 -5.24 6.28 -1.14
C GLU A 109 -5.09 4.87 -1.69
N THR A 110 -6.02 4.41 -2.53
CA THR A 110 -5.92 3.13 -3.25
C THR A 110 -4.67 3.11 -4.14
N ARG A 111 -4.42 4.19 -4.88
CA ARG A 111 -3.23 4.34 -5.71
C ARG A 111 -1.94 4.36 -4.89
N LEU A 112 -1.91 5.10 -3.79
CA LEU A 112 -0.77 5.14 -2.86
C LEU A 112 -0.51 3.77 -2.24
N ALA A 113 -1.56 3.06 -1.80
CA ALA A 113 -1.46 1.73 -1.22
C ALA A 113 -0.88 0.71 -2.20
N ARG A 114 -1.37 0.71 -3.46
CA ARG A 114 -0.82 -0.13 -4.52
C ARG A 114 0.65 0.17 -4.77
N THR A 115 1.01 1.46 -4.84
CA THR A 115 2.39 1.93 -5.06
C THR A 115 3.31 1.47 -3.92
N MET A 116 2.86 1.52 -2.67
CA MET A 116 3.64 1.06 -1.50
C MET A 116 3.86 -0.46 -1.53
N ILE A 117 2.84 -1.25 -1.88
CA ILE A 117 2.99 -2.70 -2.04
C ILE A 117 3.98 -3.01 -3.17
N ASP A 118 3.86 -2.31 -4.29
CA ASP A 118 4.73 -2.50 -5.44
C ASP A 118 6.19 -2.15 -5.11
N ALA A 119 6.44 -1.07 -4.37
CA ALA A 119 7.77 -0.71 -3.86
C ALA A 119 8.31 -1.69 -2.81
N THR A 120 7.43 -2.34 -2.05
CA THR A 120 7.79 -3.38 -1.08
C THR A 120 8.19 -4.68 -1.79
N LEU A 121 7.48 -5.05 -2.85
CA LEU A 121 7.75 -6.25 -3.65
C LEU A 121 8.98 -6.09 -4.56
N HIS A 122 9.20 -4.87 -5.06
CA HIS A 122 10.26 -4.55 -6.00
C HIS A 122 11.05 -3.34 -5.48
N PRO A 123 12.08 -3.57 -4.65
CA PRO A 123 12.83 -2.50 -4.00
C PRO A 123 13.37 -1.47 -4.98
N VAL A 124 13.24 -0.19 -4.65
CA VAL A 124 13.73 0.91 -5.47
C VAL A 124 15.23 0.72 -5.76
N PRO A 125 15.66 0.68 -7.04
CA PRO A 125 17.06 0.48 -7.40
C PRO A 125 17.99 1.56 -6.83
N ALA A 126 19.25 1.20 -6.60
CA ALA A 126 20.27 2.14 -6.17
C ALA A 126 20.38 3.34 -7.13
N GLY A 127 20.52 4.54 -6.56
CA GLY A 127 20.56 5.80 -7.32
C GLY A 127 19.18 6.42 -7.60
N PHE A 128 18.09 5.74 -7.25
CA PHE A 128 16.75 6.33 -7.19
C PHE A 128 16.33 6.56 -5.73
N VAL A 129 15.59 7.64 -5.53
CA VAL A 129 14.94 8.01 -4.26
C VAL A 129 13.50 7.52 -4.31
N SER A 130 13.07 6.77 -3.31
CA SER A 130 11.67 6.37 -3.17
C SER A 130 10.78 7.60 -2.98
N VAL A 131 9.63 7.62 -3.65
CA VAL A 131 8.64 8.70 -3.48
C VAL A 131 8.11 8.78 -2.05
N PHE A 132 8.17 7.67 -1.30
CA PHE A 132 7.77 7.61 0.11
C PHE A 132 8.81 8.18 1.06
N SER A 133 10.05 8.35 0.61
CA SER A 133 11.12 8.92 1.42
C SER A 133 11.28 10.42 1.16
N ALA A 134 11.20 10.83 -0.10
CA ALA A 134 11.21 12.24 -0.48
C ALA A 134 10.58 12.42 -1.86
N LEU A 135 9.93 13.56 -2.07
CA LEU A 135 9.46 14.02 -3.37
C LEU A 135 10.47 15.01 -3.96
N PRO A 136 10.59 15.08 -5.30
CA PRO A 136 11.43 16.10 -5.91
C PRO A 136 10.82 17.50 -5.72
N PRO A 137 11.65 18.56 -5.78
CA PRO A 137 11.17 19.93 -5.88
C PRO A 137 10.14 20.11 -6.99
N GLU A 138 9.17 20.98 -6.75
CA GLU A 138 8.10 21.25 -7.70
C GLU A 138 8.65 21.75 -9.04
N ASN A 139 8.08 21.24 -10.14
CA ASN A 139 8.45 21.53 -11.52
C ASN A 139 9.89 21.14 -11.93
N GLN A 140 10.66 20.45 -11.08
CA GLN A 140 11.99 19.98 -11.47
C GLN A 140 11.90 18.75 -12.40
N PRO A 141 12.64 18.73 -13.52
CA PRO A 141 12.72 17.54 -14.37
C PRO A 141 13.50 16.42 -13.66
N VAL A 142 12.93 15.23 -13.66
CA VAL A 142 13.50 14.01 -13.08
C VAL A 142 13.43 12.85 -14.06
N LEU A 143 14.29 11.86 -13.84
CA LEU A 143 14.05 10.51 -14.34
C LEU A 143 13.28 9.77 -13.27
N ALA A 144 12.08 9.31 -13.61
CA ALA A 144 11.20 8.59 -12.73
C ALA A 144 11.05 7.15 -13.20
N ILE A 145 10.80 6.26 -12.25
CA ILE A 145 10.52 4.85 -12.50
C ILE A 145 9.16 4.46 -11.91
N ARG A 146 8.50 3.55 -12.62
CA ARG A 146 7.29 2.86 -12.18
C ARG A 146 7.41 1.38 -12.50
N LEU A 147 6.58 0.54 -11.91
CA LEU A 147 6.52 -0.86 -12.34
C LEU A 147 6.03 -0.97 -13.77
N SER A 148 6.68 -1.85 -14.54
CA SER A 148 6.29 -2.08 -15.92
C SER A 148 5.06 -2.96 -16.01
N GLY A 149 4.21 -2.67 -17.00
CA GLY A 149 3.16 -3.58 -17.45
C GLY A 149 3.69 -4.68 -18.38
N TYR A 150 4.93 -4.55 -18.86
CA TYR A 150 5.57 -5.49 -19.79
C TYR A 150 6.35 -6.57 -19.04
N THR A 151 6.47 -7.75 -19.65
CA THR A 151 7.20 -8.88 -19.05
C THR A 151 8.72 -8.79 -19.21
N CYS A 152 9.21 -7.90 -20.08
CA CYS A 152 10.63 -7.80 -20.43
C CYS A 152 11.46 -6.93 -19.48
N ALA A 153 10.82 -6.14 -18.61
CA ALA A 153 11.50 -5.26 -17.66
C ALA A 153 10.69 -5.18 -16.36
N VAL A 154 11.37 -5.04 -15.23
CA VAL A 154 10.70 -4.81 -13.93
C VAL A 154 10.15 -3.39 -13.86
N TYR A 155 10.90 -2.42 -14.39
CA TYR A 155 10.56 -1.00 -14.33
C TYR A 155 10.50 -0.36 -15.72
N GLU A 156 9.57 0.57 -15.87
CA GLU A 156 9.59 1.56 -16.93
C GLU A 156 10.32 2.81 -16.44
N VAL A 157 11.09 3.44 -17.33
CA VAL A 157 11.77 4.71 -17.06
C VAL A 157 11.12 5.80 -17.89
N LEU A 158 10.82 6.94 -17.27
CA LEU A 158 10.23 8.10 -17.94
C LEU A 158 10.85 9.41 -17.44
N THR A 159 10.82 10.44 -18.29
CA THR A 159 11.11 11.82 -17.90
C THR A 159 9.84 12.46 -17.34
N ALA A 160 9.90 12.98 -16.13
CA ALA A 160 8.73 13.48 -15.42
C ALA A 160 9.02 14.74 -14.59
N ARG A 161 7.97 15.35 -14.04
CA ARG A 161 8.00 16.43 -13.05
C ARG A 161 6.87 16.26 -12.03
N HIS A 162 7.10 16.71 -10.82
CA HIS A 162 6.12 16.71 -9.74
C HIS A 162 5.50 18.12 -9.59
N MET A 163 4.16 18.22 -9.64
CA MET A 163 3.40 19.48 -9.70
C MET A 163 2.22 19.51 -8.71
N PRO A 164 2.48 19.49 -7.39
CA PRO A 164 1.44 19.35 -6.36
C PRO A 164 0.51 20.57 -6.26
N THR A 165 0.98 21.80 -6.50
CA THR A 165 0.11 22.99 -6.43
C THR A 165 -0.89 23.03 -7.59
N TYR A 166 -0.49 22.56 -8.77
CA TYR A 166 -1.38 22.55 -9.95
C TYR A 166 -2.44 21.43 -9.87
N ARG A 167 -2.06 20.23 -9.41
CA ARG A 167 -2.90 19.03 -9.38
C ARG A 167 -2.61 18.18 -8.13
N PRO A 168 -3.14 18.55 -6.96
CA PRO A 168 -2.76 17.94 -5.68
C PRO A 168 -3.05 16.43 -5.59
N ARG A 169 -4.11 15.95 -6.23
CA ARG A 169 -4.51 14.52 -6.20
C ARG A 169 -3.85 13.65 -7.27
N SER A 170 -3.15 14.25 -8.22
CA SER A 170 -2.41 13.52 -9.25
C SER A 170 -1.28 14.42 -9.72
N PRO A 171 -0.21 14.57 -8.91
CA PRO A 171 0.78 15.63 -9.11
C PRO A 171 1.84 15.28 -10.15
N TRP A 172 1.97 14.02 -10.56
CA TRP A 172 2.99 13.58 -11.50
C TRP A 172 2.61 13.83 -12.95
N ARG A 173 3.50 14.48 -13.69
CA ARG A 173 3.38 14.68 -15.13
C ARG A 173 4.60 14.14 -15.84
N ASP A 174 4.39 13.56 -17.01
CA ASP A 174 5.50 13.38 -17.92
C ASP A 174 6.00 14.75 -18.43
N ILE A 175 7.09 14.75 -19.21
CA ILE A 175 7.67 15.99 -19.71
C ILE A 175 6.79 16.68 -20.75
N SER A 176 5.91 15.95 -21.44
CA SER A 176 4.88 16.49 -22.35
C SER A 176 3.77 17.23 -21.61
N GLY A 177 3.57 16.93 -20.32
CA GLY A 177 2.51 17.50 -19.50
C GLY A 177 1.29 16.60 -19.32
N ASP A 178 1.36 15.34 -19.73
CA ASP A 178 0.31 14.35 -19.54
C ASP A 178 0.41 13.70 -18.16
N ALA A 179 -0.73 13.28 -17.61
CA ALA A 179 -0.78 12.63 -16.31
C ALA A 179 -0.13 11.25 -16.39
N VAL A 180 0.86 11.02 -15.51
CA VAL A 180 1.57 9.73 -15.49
C VAL A 180 0.62 8.56 -15.19
N GLY A 181 -0.32 8.76 -14.27
CA GLY A 181 -1.27 7.72 -13.84
C GLY A 181 -2.25 7.27 -14.92
N ASP A 182 -2.48 8.08 -15.97
CA ASP A 182 -3.41 7.71 -17.05
C ASP A 182 -2.82 6.63 -17.98
N SER A 183 -1.49 6.47 -17.96
CA SER A 183 -0.74 5.61 -18.88
C SER A 183 -0.15 4.36 -18.22
N GLY A 184 -0.40 4.12 -16.93
CA GLY A 184 0.15 2.97 -16.23
C GLY A 184 0.22 3.15 -14.71
N SER A 185 1.08 2.36 -14.06
CA SER A 185 1.31 2.44 -12.61
C SER A 185 1.86 3.80 -12.18
N ASP A 186 1.70 4.10 -10.90
CA ASP A 186 2.29 5.28 -10.28
C ASP A 186 3.82 5.20 -10.17
N ILE A 187 4.43 6.38 -10.02
CA ILE A 187 5.86 6.51 -9.79
C ILE A 187 6.22 5.95 -8.42
N ILE A 188 7.19 5.03 -8.39
CA ILE A 188 7.72 4.45 -7.15
C ILE A 188 9.03 5.10 -6.72
N GLY A 189 9.77 5.70 -7.67
CA GLY A 189 11.06 6.30 -7.39
C GLY A 189 11.50 7.28 -8.46
N TRP A 190 12.42 8.16 -8.11
CA TRP A 190 12.91 9.22 -8.99
C TRP A 190 14.39 9.51 -8.74
N ARG A 191 15.05 10.11 -9.71
CA ARG A 191 16.39 10.68 -9.56
C ARG A 191 16.47 12.01 -10.30
N ASN A 192 17.37 12.88 -9.86
CA ASN A 192 17.57 14.18 -10.49
C ASN A 192 17.90 13.99 -11.99
N GLY A 193 17.14 14.65 -12.86
CA GLY A 193 17.37 14.58 -14.31
C GLY A 193 18.51 15.49 -14.78
N GLY A 194 18.80 16.57 -14.06
CA GLY A 194 19.86 17.53 -14.40
C GLY A 194 21.25 16.90 -14.46
N GLU A 195 21.52 15.89 -13.63
CA GLU A 195 22.80 15.16 -13.65
C GLU A 195 23.00 14.29 -14.91
N TRP A 196 21.93 13.92 -15.62
CA TRP A 196 22.00 13.09 -16.84
C TRP A 196 22.04 13.92 -18.12
N ILE A 197 21.50 15.14 -18.08
CA ILE A 197 21.38 16.01 -19.25
C ILE A 197 22.50 17.07 -19.27
N ALA A 198 23.20 17.27 -18.15
CA ALA A 198 24.38 18.13 -18.11
C ALA A 198 25.51 17.52 -18.98
N PRO A 199 26.09 18.28 -19.91
CA PRO A 199 27.31 17.84 -20.58
C PRO A 199 28.41 17.64 -19.53
N THR A 200 29.12 16.51 -19.63
CA THR A 200 30.43 16.35 -18.98
C THR A 200 31.44 17.36 -19.50
#